data_AF-A0A1Y4DXE6-F1
#
_entry.id   AF-A0A1Y4DXE6-F1
#
_cell.length_a   1.000
_cell.length_b   1.000
_cell.length_c   1.000
_cell.angle_alpha   90.00
_cell.angle_beta   90.00
_cell.angle_gamma   90.00
#
_symmetry.space_group_name_H-M   'P 1'
#
loop_
_entity.id
_entity.type
_entity.pdbx_description
1 polymer ?
#
loop_
_entity_poly.entity_id
_entity_poly.type
_entity_poly.pdbx_seq_one_letter_code
_entity_poly.pdbx_strand_id
1 'polypeptide(L)'
;MCEVCLEVPVDSTRVGERWRVDPHELGRRGEAVAQRSLLARGWQVLGKNWRTGFGEVDIIAIDPDARLGTVSLIEVKTRLEGDDGEEILPEMAVDDRRQRRYLNAANLFLQANDWASVVRFDVIAITVSKDGVAHLHHVKDAYGIDG
;
A
#
# COMPACT_ATOMS: atom_id res chain seq x y z
N MET A 1 6.15 8.92 -12.31
CA MET A 1 6.57 7.82 -11.41
C MET A 1 7.40 8.44 -10.30
N CYS A 2 7.00 8.28 -9.04
CA CYS A 2 7.72 8.85 -7.91
C CYS A 2 8.49 7.72 -7.23
N GLU A 3 9.72 7.49 -7.69
CA GLU A 3 10.66 6.58 -7.04
C GLU A 3 11.15 7.28 -5.77
N VAL A 4 10.75 6.77 -4.61
CA VAL A 4 11.30 7.23 -3.33
C VAL A 4 12.28 6.17 -2.87
N CYS A 5 13.57 6.49 -2.92
CA CYS A 5 14.62 5.68 -2.31
C CYS A 5 14.64 5.94 -0.81
N LEU A 6 14.33 4.94 0.00
CA LEU A 6 14.59 4.98 1.45
C LEU A 6 15.53 3.84 1.82
N GLU A 7 16.61 4.17 2.51
CA GLU A 7 17.46 3.18 3.18
C GLU A 7 16.73 2.72 4.44
N VAL A 8 16.29 1.46 4.46
CA VAL A 8 15.69 0.87 5.66
C VAL A 8 16.52 -0.33 6.07
N PRO A 9 17.24 -0.28 7.20
CA PRO A 9 17.97 -1.43 7.69
C PRO A 9 16.96 -2.52 8.03
N VAL A 10 16.96 -3.60 7.23
CA VAL A 10 16.22 -4.80 7.58
C VAL A 10 17.04 -5.50 8.66
N ASP A 11 16.70 -5.34 9.94
CA ASP A 11 17.19 -6.22 11.02
C ASP A 11 16.99 -7.67 10.57
N SER A 12 18.09 -8.32 10.25
CA SER A 12 18.11 -9.56 9.50
C SER A 12 19.32 -10.36 9.94
N THR A 13 19.03 -11.53 10.49
CA THR A 13 20.06 -12.55 10.65
C THR A 13 20.38 -13.09 9.27
N ARG A 14 21.62 -12.88 8.83
CA ARG A 14 22.17 -13.52 7.65
C ARG A 14 22.31 -15.01 7.91
N VAL A 15 21.53 -15.83 7.21
CA VAL A 15 21.64 -17.29 7.27
C VAL A 15 22.14 -17.76 5.90
N GLY A 16 23.47 -17.88 5.77
CA GLY A 16 24.13 -18.18 4.49
C GLY A 16 24.12 -16.99 3.53
N GLU A 17 23.68 -17.22 2.29
CA GLU A 17 23.58 -16.18 1.24
C GLU A 17 22.21 -15.48 1.20
N ARG A 18 21.24 -15.91 2.03
CA ARG A 18 19.86 -15.38 2.02
C ARG A 18 19.59 -14.56 3.28
N TRP A 19 18.92 -13.42 3.09
CA TRP A 19 18.31 -12.67 4.18
C TRP A 19 17.10 -13.45 4.69
N ARG A 20 17.07 -13.80 5.98
CA ARG A 20 15.83 -14.24 6.65
C ARG A 20 15.28 -13.06 7.43
N VAL A 21 14.19 -12.50 6.92
CA VAL A 21 13.42 -11.45 7.58
C VAL A 21 12.06 -12.03 7.95
N ASP A 22 11.59 -11.73 9.15
CA ASP A 22 10.20 -12.03 9.52
C ASP A 22 9.25 -11.28 8.56
N PRO A 23 8.38 -11.98 7.80
CA PRO A 23 7.46 -11.34 6.86
C PRO A 23 6.58 -10.27 7.51
N HIS A 24 6.21 -10.44 8.79
CA HIS A 24 5.39 -9.47 9.52
C HIS A 24 6.18 -8.19 9.84
N GLU A 25 7.47 -8.32 10.21
CA GLU A 25 8.35 -7.17 10.40
C GLU A 25 8.64 -6.47 9.06
N LEU A 26 8.85 -7.23 7.98
CA LEU A 26 9.04 -6.67 6.64
C LEU A 26 7.81 -5.85 6.20
N GLY A 27 6.61 -6.40 6.39
CA GLY A 27 5.34 -5.71 6.10
C GLY A 27 5.22 -4.39 6.88
N ARG A 28 5.41 -4.43 8.21
CA ARG A 28 5.34 -3.22 9.06
C ARG A 28 6.33 -2.14 8.66
N ARG A 29 7.55 -2.52 8.24
CA ARG A 29 8.55 -1.57 7.74
C ARG A 29 8.16 -0.97 6.40
N GLY A 30 7.57 -1.78 5.53
CA GLY A 30 6.98 -1.34 4.27
C GLY A 30 5.87 -0.32 4.46
N GLU A 31 4.90 -0.59 5.35
CA GLU A 31 3.84 0.36 5.72
C GLU A 31 4.42 1.70 6.19
N ALA A 32 5.46 1.66 7.03
CA ALA A 32 6.14 2.86 7.51
C ALA A 32 6.85 3.64 6.39
N VAL A 33 7.47 2.95 5.44
CA VAL A 33 8.07 3.54 4.22
C VAL A 33 7.01 4.21 3.36
N ALA A 34 5.91 3.50 3.09
CA ALA A 34 4.79 4.01 2.30
C ALA A 34 4.23 5.29 2.93
N GLN A 35 3.97 5.27 4.24
CA GLN A 35 3.46 6.43 4.97
C GLN A 35 4.41 7.63 4.88
N ARG A 36 5.72 7.43 5.13
CA ARG A 36 6.71 8.52 5.02
C ARG A 36 6.76 9.10 3.60
N SER A 37 6.71 8.24 2.60
CA SER A 37 6.69 8.66 1.19
C SER A 37 5.43 9.47 0.85
N LEU A 38 4.26 9.07 1.34
CA LEU A 38 3.02 9.83 1.15
C LEU A 38 3.12 11.22 1.79
N LEU A 39 3.55 11.30 3.05
CA LEU A 39 3.72 12.56 3.78
C LEU A 39 4.72 13.49 3.09
N ALA A 40 5.86 12.96 2.63
CA ALA A 40 6.88 13.72 1.90
C ALA A 40 6.36 14.29 0.56
N ARG A 41 5.35 13.65 -0.04
CA ARG A 41 4.68 14.09 -1.27
C ARG A 41 3.46 14.98 -1.00
N GLY A 42 3.25 15.42 0.23
CA GLY A 42 2.15 16.31 0.61
C GLY A 42 0.79 15.63 0.78
N TRP A 43 0.74 14.31 0.84
CA TRP A 43 -0.51 13.60 1.12
C TRP A 43 -0.90 13.74 2.58
N GLN A 44 -2.21 13.88 2.82
CA GLN A 44 -2.76 13.87 4.15
C GLN A 44 -3.14 12.44 4.55
N VAL A 45 -2.39 11.85 5.48
CA VAL A 45 -2.71 10.53 6.04
C VAL A 45 -3.80 10.67 7.10
N LEU A 46 -4.93 10.00 6.92
CA LEU A 46 -6.09 10.03 7.80
C LEU A 46 -6.10 8.89 8.81
N GLY A 47 -5.55 7.73 8.43
CA GLY A 47 -5.56 6.53 9.25
C GLY A 47 -4.65 5.44 8.70
N LYS A 48 -4.41 4.42 9.52
CA LYS A 48 -3.63 3.22 9.17
C LYS A 48 -4.23 1.98 9.81
N ASN A 49 -3.96 0.82 9.21
CA ASN A 49 -4.35 -0.51 9.68
C ASN A 49 -5.83 -0.56 10.05
N TRP A 50 -6.67 -0.02 9.16
CA TRP A 50 -8.12 0.06 9.35
C TRP A 50 -8.75 -1.30 9.07
N ARG A 51 -9.24 -1.94 10.14
CA ARG A 51 -9.88 -3.25 10.08
C ARG A 51 -11.38 -3.11 9.94
N THR A 52 -11.93 -3.85 8.99
CA THR A 52 -13.37 -3.97 8.74
C THR A 52 -13.79 -5.44 8.86
N GLY A 53 -15.10 -5.70 8.83
CA GLY A 53 -15.61 -7.08 8.71
C GLY A 53 -15.24 -7.77 7.39
N PHE A 54 -14.70 -7.04 6.41
CA PHE A 54 -14.42 -7.54 5.05
C PHE A 54 -12.92 -7.63 4.73
N GLY A 55 -12.06 -7.09 5.60
CA GLY A 55 -10.61 -7.04 5.39
C GLY A 55 -9.95 -5.85 6.07
N GLU A 56 -8.69 -5.64 5.72
CA GLU A 56 -7.83 -4.59 6.26
C GLU A 56 -7.44 -3.61 5.13
N VAL A 57 -7.31 -2.34 5.49
CA VAL A 57 -6.74 -1.28 4.65
C VAL A 57 -5.53 -0.72 5.39
N ASP A 58 -4.35 -0.78 4.76
CA ASP A 58 -3.10 -0.43 5.43
C ASP A 58 -2.98 1.07 5.67
N ILE A 59 -3.32 1.90 4.68
CA ILE A 59 -3.26 3.37 4.79
C ILE A 59 -4.51 4.00 4.17
N ILE A 60 -5.05 5.02 4.84
CA ILE A 60 -6.12 5.88 4.33
C ILE A 60 -5.53 7.28 4.16
N ALA A 61 -5.59 7.84 2.95
CA ALA A 61 -4.99 9.15 2.69
C ALA A 61 -5.73 9.97 1.62
N ILE A 62 -5.56 11.29 1.69
CA ILE A 62 -5.99 12.25 0.67
C ILE A 62 -4.77 12.68 -0.13
N ASP A 63 -4.91 12.55 -1.45
CA ASP A 63 -3.93 12.97 -2.44
C ASP A 63 -4.10 14.46 -2.71
N PRO A 64 -3.02 15.27 -2.61
CA PRO A 64 -3.11 16.72 -2.80
C PRO A 64 -3.59 17.11 -4.20
N ASP A 65 -3.41 16.24 -5.19
CA ASP A 65 -3.81 16.48 -6.58
C ASP A 65 -5.22 15.93 -6.90
N ALA A 66 -5.89 15.26 -5.97
CA ALA A 66 -7.20 14.68 -6.20
C ALA A 66 -8.34 15.70 -6.07
N ARG A 67 -9.49 15.37 -6.67
CA ARG A 67 -10.72 16.13 -6.48
C ARG A 67 -11.09 16.17 -5.00
N LEU A 68 -11.65 17.29 -4.55
CA LEU A 68 -12.16 17.42 -3.19
C LEU A 68 -13.14 16.28 -2.87
N GLY A 69 -12.99 15.69 -1.68
CA GLY A 69 -13.79 14.55 -1.23
C GLY A 69 -13.31 13.19 -1.73
N THR A 70 -12.21 13.12 -2.49
CA THR A 70 -11.60 11.84 -2.90
C THR A 70 -10.66 11.31 -1.82
N VAL A 71 -10.91 10.07 -1.40
CA VAL A 71 -10.10 9.33 -0.43
C VAL A 71 -9.46 8.13 -1.09
N SER A 72 -8.18 7.90 -0.80
CA SER A 72 -7.45 6.71 -1.24
C SER A 72 -7.41 5.71 -0.09
N LEU A 73 -7.95 4.51 -0.33
CA LEU A 73 -7.70 3.33 0.49
C LEU A 73 -6.53 2.59 -0.15
N ILE A 74 -5.41 2.49 0.57
CA ILE A 74 -4.12 2.09 0.02
C ILE A 74 -3.70 0.76 0.63
N GLU A 75 -3.41 -0.21 -0.22
CA GLU A 75 -2.76 -1.47 0.18
C GLU A 75 -1.25 -1.39 -0.09
N VAL A 76 -0.44 -1.86 0.86
CA VAL A 76 1.02 -1.83 0.81
C VAL A 76 1.56 -3.24 0.67
N LYS A 77 2.25 -3.50 -0.43
CA LYS A 77 2.90 -4.80 -0.71
C LYS A 77 4.41 -4.63 -0.64
N THR A 78 5.06 -5.40 0.23
CA THR A 78 6.52 -5.32 0.44
C THR A 78 7.17 -6.68 0.20
N ARG A 79 8.26 -6.70 -0.57
CA ARG A 79 9.06 -7.92 -0.80
C ARG A 79 10.55 -7.61 -0.82
N LEU A 80 11.37 -8.64 -0.71
CA LEU A 80 12.81 -8.57 -0.94
C LEU A 80 13.13 -8.83 -2.42
N GLU A 81 14.17 -8.21 -2.93
CA GLU A 81 14.69 -8.48 -4.28
C GLU A 81 15.21 -9.91 -4.39
N GLY A 82 14.77 -10.62 -5.43
CA GLY A 82 15.14 -12.01 -5.65
C GLY A 82 14.28 -13.03 -4.89
N ASP A 83 13.26 -12.59 -4.14
CA ASP A 83 12.17 -13.51 -3.81
C ASP A 83 11.45 -13.91 -5.10
N ASP A 84 11.39 -15.22 -5.33
CA ASP A 84 10.78 -15.95 -6.44
C ASP A 84 9.24 -15.82 -6.50
N GLY A 85 8.68 -14.92 -5.68
CA GLY A 85 7.29 -14.51 -5.78
C GLY A 85 7.05 -13.68 -7.04
N GLU A 86 5.83 -13.78 -7.57
CA GLU A 86 5.34 -12.99 -8.70
C GLU A 86 5.72 -11.51 -8.52
N GLU A 87 5.94 -10.81 -9.64
CA GLU A 87 6.12 -9.36 -9.67
C GLU A 87 5.01 -8.68 -8.83
N ILE A 88 5.17 -7.48 -8.26
CA ILE A 88 4.15 -6.95 -7.32
C ILE A 88 2.85 -6.55 -8.07
N LEU A 89 2.91 -6.44 -9.39
CA LEU A 89 1.90 -5.86 -10.28
C LEU A 89 1.21 -6.80 -11.32
N PRO A 90 1.64 -8.04 -11.63
CA PRO A 90 0.97 -8.92 -12.58
C PRO A 90 -0.40 -9.39 -12.04
N GLU A 91 -0.60 -9.36 -10.72
CA GLU A 91 -1.86 -9.69 -10.05
C GLU A 91 -2.80 -8.48 -9.86
N MET A 92 -2.65 -7.42 -10.67
CA MET A 92 -3.65 -6.34 -10.77
C MET A 92 -5.00 -6.81 -11.33
N ALA A 93 -5.09 -8.05 -11.85
CA ALA A 93 -6.37 -8.71 -12.06
C ALA A 93 -7.09 -8.87 -10.71
N VAL A 94 -8.10 -8.03 -10.50
CA VAL A 94 -8.97 -8.11 -9.34
C VAL A 94 -9.78 -9.39 -9.45
N ASP A 95 -9.54 -10.37 -8.57
CA ASP A 95 -10.47 -11.48 -8.42
C ASP A 95 -11.79 -10.94 -7.81
N ASP A 96 -12.92 -11.63 -8.06
CA ASP A 96 -14.24 -11.20 -7.56
C ASP A 96 -14.26 -10.94 -6.04
N ARG A 97 -13.39 -11.62 -5.30
CA ARG A 97 -13.27 -11.48 -3.84
C ARG A 97 -12.59 -10.17 -3.47
N ARG A 98 -11.50 -9.78 -4.13
CA ARG A 98 -10.81 -8.50 -3.95
C ARG A 98 -11.75 -7.36 -4.34
N GLN A 99 -12.51 -7.49 -5.42
CA GLN A 99 -13.47 -6.46 -5.84
C GLN A 99 -14.56 -6.24 -4.78
N ARG A 100 -15.16 -7.32 -4.27
CA ARG A 100 -16.17 -7.24 -3.20
C ARG A 100 -15.61 -6.62 -1.92
N ARG A 101 -14.38 -6.99 -1.53
CA ARG A 101 -13.69 -6.40 -0.38
C ARG A 101 -13.56 -4.89 -0.54
N TYR A 102 -13.12 -4.44 -1.71
CA TYR A 102 -12.95 -3.03 -2.01
C TYR A 102 -14.28 -2.27 -2.04
N LEU A 103 -15.29 -2.78 -2.74
CA LEU A 103 -16.63 -2.17 -2.73
C LEU A 103 -17.20 -2.02 -1.32
N ASN A 104 -17.07 -3.06 -0.48
CA ASN A 104 -17.55 -3.01 0.89
C ASN A 104 -16.77 -2.01 1.75
N ALA A 105 -15.44 -1.96 1.62
CA ALA A 105 -14.61 -1.00 2.33
C ALA A 105 -14.93 0.46 1.92
N ALA A 106 -15.14 0.70 0.63
CA ALA A 106 -15.55 2.00 0.11
C ALA A 106 -16.91 2.43 0.67
N ASN A 107 -17.91 1.54 0.62
CA ASN A 107 -19.24 1.80 1.16
C ASN A 107 -19.20 2.11 2.65
N LEU A 108 -18.45 1.33 3.44
CA LEU A 108 -18.28 1.57 4.88
C LEU A 108 -17.63 2.93 5.14
N PHE A 109 -16.60 3.29 4.36
CA PHE A 109 -15.90 4.55 4.53
C PHE A 109 -16.83 5.74 4.24
N LEU A 110 -17.55 5.70 3.11
CA LEU A 110 -18.48 6.75 2.71
C LEU A 110 -19.65 6.90 3.68
N GLN A 111 -20.18 5.80 4.22
CA GLN A 111 -21.26 5.84 5.22
C GLN A 111 -20.82 6.49 6.54
N ALA A 112 -19.55 6.32 6.92
CA ALA A 112 -19.01 6.86 8.15
C ALA A 112 -18.48 8.31 8.02
N ASN A 113 -18.30 8.81 6.79
CA ASN A 113 -17.64 10.08 6.51
C ASN A 113 -18.42 10.89 5.47
N ASP A 114 -19.27 11.80 5.94
CA ASP A 114 -20.15 12.65 5.13
C ASP A 114 -19.41 13.65 4.23
N TRP A 115 -18.15 13.97 4.56
CA TRP A 115 -17.27 14.83 3.77
C TRP A 115 -16.63 14.10 2.58
N ALA A 116 -16.62 12.76 2.58
CA ALA A 116 -16.04 11.97 1.49
C ALA A 116 -17.10 11.68 0.42
N SER A 117 -16.76 11.90 -0.84
CA SER A 117 -17.65 11.70 -1.98
C SER A 117 -17.19 10.60 -2.93
N VAL A 118 -15.89 10.28 -2.93
CA VAL A 118 -15.29 9.28 -3.81
C VAL A 118 -14.25 8.50 -3.02
N VAL A 119 -14.26 7.18 -3.16
CA VAL A 119 -13.19 6.31 -2.67
C VAL A 119 -12.50 5.68 -3.86
N ARG A 120 -11.16 5.76 -3.91
CA ARG A 120 -10.32 5.02 -4.85
C ARG A 120 -9.45 4.02 -4.10
N PHE A 121 -8.99 2.99 -4.81
CA PHE A 121 -8.07 2.01 -4.27
C PHE A 121 -6.71 2.15 -4.93
N ASP A 122 -5.70 2.45 -4.12
CA ASP A 122 -4.33 2.55 -4.58
C ASP A 122 -3.51 1.35 -4.09
N VAL A 123 -2.44 1.03 -4.80
CA VAL A 123 -1.44 0.05 -4.36
C VAL A 123 -0.09 0.73 -4.27
N ILE A 124 0.60 0.55 -3.15
CA ILE A 124 2.01 0.91 -2.99
C ILE A 124 2.82 -0.39 -2.95
N ALA A 125 3.57 -0.62 -4.01
CA ALA A 125 4.51 -1.72 -4.15
C ALA A 125 5.90 -1.28 -3.67
N ILE A 126 6.51 -2.04 -2.78
CA ILE A 126 7.85 -1.80 -2.25
C ILE A 126 8.72 -3.04 -2.51
N THR A 127 9.81 -2.86 -3.24
CA THR A 127 10.86 -3.88 -3.39
C THR A 127 12.10 -3.41 -2.64
N VAL A 128 12.56 -4.21 -1.67
CA VAL A 128 13.78 -3.93 -0.91
C VAL A 128 14.94 -4.69 -1.55
N SER A 129 15.88 -3.96 -2.13
CA SER A 129 17.08 -4.51 -2.76
C SER A 129 18.02 -5.16 -1.74
N LYS A 130 18.99 -5.95 -2.24
CA LYS A 130 19.96 -6.66 -1.38
C LYS A 130 20.86 -5.75 -0.55
N ASP A 131 21.07 -4.52 -0.97
CA ASP A 131 21.79 -3.45 -0.26
C ASP A 131 20.89 -2.65 0.70
N GLY A 132 19.62 -3.02 0.85
CA GLY A 132 18.70 -2.44 1.83
C GLY A 132 17.98 -1.18 1.35
N VAL A 133 18.01 -0.91 0.04
CA VAL A 133 17.28 0.21 -0.57
C VAL A 133 15.86 -0.21 -0.89
N ALA A 134 14.87 0.56 -0.40
CA ALA A 134 13.48 0.36 -0.75
C ALA A 134 13.12 1.16 -2.01
N HIS A 135 12.67 0.45 -3.04
CA HIS A 135 12.10 1.02 -4.27
C HIS A 135 10.58 1.00 -4.19
N LEU A 136 9.98 2.18 -4.18
CA LEU A 136 8.53 2.36 -4.08
C LEU A 136 7.89 2.67 -5.43
N HIS A 137 6.84 1.93 -5.79
CA HIS A 137 5.98 2.21 -6.91
C HIS A 137 4.53 2.37 -6.44
N HIS A 138 3.93 3.53 -6.71
CA HIS A 138 2.56 3.87 -6.31
C HIS A 138 1.65 3.84 -7.53
N VAL A 139 0.78 2.85 -7.58
CA VAL A 139 -0.28 2.74 -8.58
C VAL A 139 -1.55 3.35 -7.99
N LYS A 140 -1.92 4.53 -8.51
CA LYS A 140 -3.20 5.16 -8.18
C LYS A 140 -4.32 4.45 -8.94
N ASP A 141 -5.48 4.32 -8.32
CA ASP A 141 -6.65 3.70 -8.95
C ASP A 141 -6.35 2.33 -9.56
N ALA A 142 -5.67 1.49 -8.77
CA ALA A 142 -5.06 0.23 -9.22
C ALA A 142 -6.07 -0.79 -9.76
N TYR A 143 -7.37 -0.56 -9.54
CA TYR A 143 -8.42 -1.55 -9.77
C TYR A 143 -9.59 -1.03 -10.59
N GLY A 144 -9.57 0.24 -11.03
CA GLY A 144 -10.56 0.82 -11.93
C GLY A 144 -11.99 0.43 -11.56
N ILE A 145 -12.37 0.65 -10.30
CA ILE A 145 -13.72 0.33 -9.84
C ILE A 145 -14.63 1.44 -10.33
N ASP A 146 -14.95 1.38 -11.63
CA ASP A 146 -16.04 2.15 -12.20
C ASP A 146 -17.34 1.60 -11.57
N GLY A 147 -18.05 2.48 -10.86
CA GLY A 147 -19.32 2.18 -10.20
C GLY A 147 -20.45 1.90 -11.17
#